data_AF-A0A959C025-F1
#
_entry.id   AF-A0A959C025-F1
#
_cell.length_a   1.000
_cell.length_b   1.000
_cell.length_c   1.000
_cell.angle_alpha   90.00
_cell.angle_beta   90.00
_cell.angle_gamma   90.00
#
_symmetry.space_group_name_H-M   'P 1'
#
loop_
_entity.id
_entity.type
_entity.pdbx_description
1 polymer ?
#
loop_
_entity_poly.entity_id
_entity_poly.type
_entity_poly.pdbx_seq_one_letter_code
_entity_poly.pdbx_strand_id
1 'polypeptide(L)'
;MKYLAWIGLPLLLLSLGCHKDERLQSEIDEELIDAYLTEHQITAERHSSGLYYVIEEPGSGNSPNVNSEVQVRYKGYFLDGTVFDQTSGDNTAIFFLYNVIDGWQIGIPLLKKGGKAKLFVPSGLGYGYYGRGDVPGNTVLIFDVELVNFQ
;
A
#
# COMPACT_ATOMS: atom_id res chain seq x y z
N MET A 1 21.05 -20.31 71.86
CA MET A 1 21.33 -21.41 70.89
C MET A 1 20.19 -21.40 69.89
N LYS A 2 20.40 -20.89 68.65
CA LYS A 2 20.82 -21.66 67.46
C LYS A 2 19.64 -22.52 66.94
N TYR A 3 19.00 -22.38 65.77
CA TYR A 3 19.28 -21.70 64.50
C TYR A 3 17.95 -21.36 63.78
N LEU A 4 17.96 -20.28 62.99
CA LEU A 4 16.98 -20.02 61.92
C LEU A 4 17.06 -21.12 60.85
N ALA A 5 15.92 -21.65 60.41
CA ALA A 5 15.83 -22.47 59.21
C ALA A 5 15.44 -21.58 58.02
N TRP A 6 16.32 -21.53 57.02
CA TRP A 6 16.22 -20.72 55.81
C TRP A 6 15.96 -21.64 54.61
N ILE A 7 15.05 -21.18 53.74
CA ILE A 7 14.93 -21.39 52.29
C ILE A 7 14.46 -22.75 51.75
N GLY A 8 13.40 -22.64 50.95
CA GLY A 8 13.18 -23.50 49.79
C GLY A 8 11.96 -23.11 48.97
N LEU A 9 11.78 -21.82 48.64
CA LEU A 9 10.74 -21.45 47.65
C LEU A 9 11.28 -21.85 46.28
N PRO A 10 10.65 -22.80 45.55
CA PRO A 10 11.08 -23.10 44.20
C PRO A 10 10.72 -21.89 43.35
N LEU A 11 11.76 -21.16 42.93
CA LEU A 11 11.63 -20.12 41.92
C LEU A 11 11.22 -20.83 40.62
N LEU A 12 9.91 -20.95 40.42
CA LEU A 12 9.32 -21.35 39.16
C LEU A 12 9.66 -20.24 38.16
N LEU A 13 10.81 -20.37 37.51
CA LEU A 13 11.17 -19.62 36.31
C LEU A 13 10.18 -20.03 35.22
N LEU A 14 8.98 -19.43 35.25
CA LEU A 14 8.17 -19.26 34.07
C LEU A 14 9.03 -18.43 33.13
N SER A 15 9.69 -19.11 32.20
CA SER A 15 10.23 -18.46 31.02
C SER A 15 9.07 -17.78 30.33
N LEU A 16 8.88 -16.50 30.61
CA LEU A 16 8.30 -15.56 29.66
C LEU A 16 9.21 -15.62 28.45
N GLY A 17 8.99 -16.62 27.60
CA GLY A 17 9.50 -16.62 26.25
C GLY A 17 9.01 -15.31 25.67
N CYS A 18 9.93 -14.38 25.50
CA CYS A 18 9.71 -13.13 24.81
C CYS A 18 9.31 -13.54 23.38
N HIS A 19 8.01 -13.68 23.14
CA HIS A 19 7.47 -13.83 21.80
C HIS A 19 7.82 -12.51 21.14
N LYS A 20 8.83 -12.50 20.28
CA LYS A 20 9.05 -11.36 19.40
C LYS A 20 7.78 -11.28 18.56
N ASP A 21 6.94 -10.28 18.83
CA ASP A 21 5.82 -9.91 17.97
C ASP A 21 6.43 -9.53 16.61
N GLU A 22 6.59 -10.50 15.73
CA GLU A 22 6.99 -10.28 14.36
C GLU A 22 5.72 -9.88 13.60
N ARG A 23 5.45 -8.58 13.59
CA ARG A 23 4.31 -8.00 12.87
C ARG A 23 4.41 -8.35 11.39
N LEU A 24 3.30 -8.76 10.78
CA LEU A 24 3.26 -8.97 9.34
C LEU A 24 3.44 -7.62 8.65
N GLN A 25 4.25 -7.56 7.59
CA GLN A 25 4.50 -6.31 6.87
C GLN A 25 3.20 -5.65 6.39
N SER A 26 2.19 -6.42 5.99
CA SER A 26 0.88 -5.89 5.62
C SER A 26 0.18 -5.12 6.74
N GLU A 27 0.36 -5.53 8.00
CA GLU A 27 -0.21 -4.84 9.17
C GLU A 27 0.56 -3.54 9.46
N ILE A 28 1.86 -3.49 9.14
CA ILE A 28 2.66 -2.26 9.23
C ILE A 28 2.22 -1.29 8.14
N ASP A 29 2.09 -1.75 6.90
CA ASP A 29 1.63 -0.92 5.79
C ASP A 29 0.23 -0.36 6.04
N GLU A 30 -0.68 -1.18 6.57
CA GLU A 30 -2.04 -0.78 6.92
C GLU A 30 -2.03 0.33 7.99
N GLU A 31 -1.26 0.17 9.06
CA GLU A 31 -1.13 1.22 10.09
C GLU A 31 -0.55 2.54 9.51
N LEU A 32 0.44 2.45 8.63
CA LEU A 32 1.03 3.61 7.97
C LEU A 32 0.03 4.33 7.05
N ILE A 33 -0.76 3.57 6.30
CA ILE A 33 -1.81 4.13 5.43
C ILE A 33 -2.89 4.79 6.29
N ASP A 34 -3.40 4.12 7.32
CA ASP A 34 -4.45 4.67 8.19
C ASP A 34 -3.99 5.94 8.92
N ALA A 35 -2.73 5.98 9.37
CA ALA A 35 -2.12 7.17 9.97
C ALA A 35 -2.07 8.32 8.96
N TYR A 36 -1.59 8.07 7.73
CA TYR A 36 -1.54 9.07 6.66
C TYR A 36 -2.94 9.60 6.33
N LEU A 37 -3.92 8.71 6.13
CA LEU A 37 -5.30 9.09 5.84
C LEU A 37 -5.90 9.95 6.95
N THR A 38 -5.63 9.62 8.21
CA THR A 38 -6.10 10.38 9.38
C THR A 38 -5.46 11.77 9.44
N GLU A 39 -4.13 11.84 9.32
CA GLU A 39 -3.38 13.10 9.35
C GLU A 39 -3.83 14.06 8.24
N HIS A 40 -4.06 13.52 7.04
CA HIS A 40 -4.47 14.30 5.87
C HIS A 40 -6.00 14.45 5.73
N GLN A 41 -6.78 13.94 6.68
CA GLN A 41 -8.25 14.00 6.67
C GLN A 41 -8.89 13.39 5.41
N ILE A 42 -8.27 12.33 4.89
CA ILE A 42 -8.72 11.63 3.68
C ILE A 42 -9.63 10.48 4.08
N THR A 43 -10.83 10.44 3.53
CA THR A 43 -11.72 9.27 3.64
C THR A 43 -11.51 8.38 2.42
N ALA A 44 -10.94 7.18 2.63
CA ALA A 44 -10.68 6.21 1.59
C ALA A 44 -11.52 4.93 1.77
N GLU A 45 -11.80 4.25 0.66
CA GLU A 45 -12.36 2.90 0.66
C GLU A 45 -11.22 1.87 0.69
N ARG A 46 -11.45 0.74 1.35
CA ARG A 46 -10.50 -0.37 1.42
C ARG A 46 -11.02 -1.57 0.62
N HIS A 47 -10.25 -1.98 -0.37
CA HIS A 47 -10.50 -3.20 -1.14
C HIS A 47 -10.12 -4.44 -0.32
N SER A 48 -10.71 -5.61 -0.64
CA SER A 48 -10.44 -6.86 0.06
C SER A 48 -8.99 -7.33 -0.05
N SER A 49 -8.25 -6.86 -1.05
CA SER A 49 -6.81 -7.10 -1.22
C SER A 49 -5.92 -6.30 -0.26
N GLY A 50 -6.48 -5.30 0.44
CA GLY A 50 -5.71 -4.33 1.25
C GLY A 50 -5.32 -3.05 0.53
N LEU A 51 -5.64 -2.91 -0.77
CA LEU A 51 -5.51 -1.62 -1.47
C LEU A 51 -6.51 -0.62 -0.88
N TYR A 52 -6.05 0.60 -0.59
CA TYR A 52 -6.95 1.71 -0.28
C TYR A 52 -7.06 2.63 -1.49
N TYR A 53 -8.23 3.24 -1.69
CA TYR A 53 -8.43 4.15 -2.80
C TYR A 53 -9.46 5.25 -2.49
N VAL A 54 -9.35 6.33 -3.24
CA VAL A 54 -10.35 7.40 -3.34
C VAL A 54 -10.65 7.60 -4.81
N ILE A 55 -11.90 7.39 -5.22
CA ILE A 55 -12.35 7.78 -6.56
C ILE A 55 -12.66 9.28 -6.51
N GLU A 56 -11.80 10.09 -7.10
CA GLU A 56 -11.97 11.54 -7.18
C GLU A 56 -12.95 11.90 -8.31
N GLU A 57 -12.80 11.23 -9.45
CA GLU A 57 -13.72 11.32 -10.58
C GLU A 57 -14.00 9.90 -11.09
N PRO A 58 -15.25 9.41 -11.10
CA PRO A 58 -15.52 8.02 -11.50
C PRO A 58 -15.28 7.76 -13.00
N GLY A 59 -15.31 8.81 -13.84
CA GLY A 59 -15.33 8.67 -15.29
C GLY A 59 -16.68 8.16 -15.81
N SER A 60 -16.70 7.73 -17.08
CA SER A 60 -17.92 7.21 -17.72
C SER A 60 -17.64 6.09 -18.71
N GLY A 61 -18.67 5.30 -19.02
CA GLY A 61 -18.55 4.15 -19.92
C GLY A 61 -18.00 2.90 -19.22
N ASN A 62 -17.13 2.19 -19.93
CA ASN A 62 -16.57 0.92 -19.48
C ASN A 62 -15.31 1.11 -18.63
N SER A 63 -14.95 0.05 -17.92
CA SER A 63 -13.71 -0.09 -17.17
C SER A 63 -12.75 -1.04 -17.90
N PRO A 64 -11.43 -0.84 -17.78
CA PRO A 64 -10.46 -1.80 -18.28
C PRO A 64 -10.50 -3.08 -17.45
N ASN A 65 -9.95 -4.16 -17.98
CA ASN A 65 -9.66 -5.36 -17.21
C ASN A 65 -8.14 -5.60 -17.20
N VAL A 66 -7.66 -6.61 -16.46
CA VAL A 66 -6.22 -6.87 -16.29
C VAL A 66 -5.46 -7.10 -17.61
N ASN A 67 -6.14 -7.49 -18.69
CA ASN A 67 -5.52 -7.67 -20.00
C ASN A 67 -5.49 -6.41 -20.87
N SER A 68 -6.12 -5.32 -20.41
CA SER A 68 -6.18 -4.07 -21.17
C SER A 68 -4.83 -3.37 -21.27
N GLU A 69 -4.62 -2.74 -22.42
CA GLU A 69 -3.62 -1.68 -22.56
C GLU A 69 -4.26 -0.37 -22.09
N VAL A 70 -3.72 0.24 -21.04
CA VAL A 70 -4.23 1.50 -20.46
C VAL A 70 -3.33 2.66 -20.83
N GLN A 71 -3.96 3.80 -21.14
CA GLN A 71 -3.31 5.09 -21.30
C GLN A 71 -3.64 5.94 -20.08
N VAL A 72 -2.62 6.34 -19.34
CA VAL A 72 -2.78 7.01 -18.04
C VAL A 72 -1.94 8.28 -17.94
N ARG A 73 -2.39 9.21 -17.10
CA ARG A 73 -1.52 10.17 -16.43
C ARG A 73 -1.36 9.72 -15.01
N TYR A 74 -0.15 9.83 -14.47
CA TYR A 74 0.04 9.41 -13.09
C TYR A 74 1.18 10.16 -12.41
N LYS A 75 1.14 10.12 -11.08
CA LYS A 75 2.20 10.57 -10.19
C LYS A 75 2.31 9.58 -9.03
N GLY A 76 3.46 8.91 -8.94
CA GLY A 76 3.83 8.00 -7.85
C GLY A 76 4.74 8.69 -6.84
N TYR A 77 4.37 8.65 -5.57
CA TYR A 77 5.11 9.27 -4.47
C TYR A 77 5.00 8.48 -3.17
N PHE A 78 5.92 8.71 -2.25
CA PHE A 78 5.90 8.11 -0.91
C PHE A 78 4.99 8.90 0.04
N LEU A 79 4.75 8.36 1.24
CA LEU A 79 3.95 9.03 2.28
C LEU A 79 4.54 10.40 2.70
N ASP A 80 5.85 10.63 2.52
CA ASP A 80 6.48 11.92 2.78
C ASP A 80 6.32 12.95 1.63
N GLY A 81 5.67 12.55 0.54
CA GLY A 81 5.45 13.37 -0.66
C GLY A 81 6.60 13.34 -1.68
N THR A 82 7.71 12.65 -1.40
CA THR A 82 8.81 12.48 -2.35
C THR A 82 8.32 11.70 -3.58
N VAL A 83 8.45 12.31 -4.76
CA VAL A 83 8.05 11.71 -6.05
C VAL A 83 9.14 10.78 -6.55
N PHE A 84 8.79 9.54 -6.89
CA PHE A 84 9.73 8.58 -7.48
C PHE A 84 9.48 8.36 -8.99
N ASP A 85 8.25 8.55 -9.47
CA ASP A 85 7.93 8.42 -10.90
C ASP A 85 6.66 9.21 -11.26
N GLN A 86 6.60 9.78 -12.46
CA GLN A 86 5.41 10.50 -12.95
C GLN A 86 5.45 10.74 -14.47
N THR A 87 4.28 10.93 -15.08
CA THR A 87 4.19 11.51 -16.42
C THR A 87 4.58 12.99 -16.42
N SER A 88 5.29 13.45 -17.46
CA SER A 88 5.73 14.85 -17.60
C SER A 88 4.67 15.73 -18.27
N GLY A 89 4.26 16.80 -17.60
CA GLY A 89 3.32 17.80 -18.13
C GLY A 89 2.03 17.16 -18.63
N ASP A 90 1.60 17.53 -19.84
CA ASP A 90 0.39 17.01 -20.47
C ASP A 90 0.61 15.69 -21.24
N ASN A 91 1.66 14.93 -20.96
CA ASN A 91 1.86 13.61 -21.58
C ASN A 91 1.14 12.48 -20.84
N THR A 92 0.86 11.39 -21.57
CA THR A 92 0.34 10.13 -21.04
C THR A 92 1.36 9.02 -21.20
N ALA A 93 1.30 8.01 -20.33
CA ALA A 93 2.04 6.75 -20.47
C ALA A 93 1.09 5.61 -20.85
N ILE A 94 1.62 4.60 -21.54
CA ILE A 94 0.88 3.39 -21.95
C ILE A 94 1.45 2.19 -21.23
N PHE A 95 0.58 1.37 -20.64
CA PHE A 95 0.95 0.14 -19.95
C PHE A 95 -0.03 -0.98 -20.26
N PHE A 96 0.48 -2.21 -20.35
CA PHE A 96 -0.36 -3.38 -20.20
C PHE A 96 -0.57 -3.65 -18.71
N LEU A 97 -1.83 -3.73 -18.25
CA LEU A 97 -2.12 -3.83 -16.82
C LEU A 97 -1.47 -5.07 -16.18
N TYR A 98 -1.51 -6.23 -16.84
CA TYR A 98 -0.88 -7.46 -16.36
C TYR A 98 0.65 -7.38 -16.16
N ASN A 99 1.32 -6.32 -16.65
CA ASN A 99 2.76 -6.11 -16.54
C ASN A 99 3.16 -5.04 -15.52
N VAL A 100 2.22 -4.47 -14.78
CA VAL A 100 2.49 -3.48 -13.71
C VAL A 100 2.17 -4.04 -12.33
N ILE A 101 2.45 -3.28 -11.28
CA ILE A 101 2.21 -3.70 -9.89
C ILE A 101 0.75 -4.09 -9.65
N ASP A 102 0.52 -5.04 -8.73
CA ASP A 102 -0.81 -5.57 -8.43
C ASP A 102 -1.79 -4.46 -7.96
N GLY A 103 -1.28 -3.45 -7.25
CA GLY A 103 -2.07 -2.28 -6.86
C GLY A 103 -2.72 -1.57 -8.04
N TRP A 104 -2.05 -1.48 -9.18
CA TRP A 104 -2.61 -0.92 -10.42
C TRP A 104 -3.57 -1.89 -11.10
N GLN A 105 -3.23 -3.19 -11.13
CA GLN A 105 -4.10 -4.23 -11.68
C GLN A 105 -5.46 -4.32 -10.96
N ILE A 106 -5.51 -3.91 -9.69
CA ILE A 106 -6.73 -3.85 -8.88
C ILE A 106 -7.37 -2.47 -8.97
N GLY A 107 -6.59 -1.40 -8.77
CA GLY A 107 -7.10 -0.04 -8.61
C GLY A 107 -7.59 0.61 -9.92
N ILE A 108 -6.89 0.42 -11.04
CA ILE A 108 -7.27 1.05 -12.31
C ILE A 108 -8.60 0.50 -12.85
N PRO A 109 -8.90 -0.81 -12.77
CA PRO A 109 -10.22 -1.34 -13.13
C PRO A 109 -11.40 -0.82 -12.30
N LEU A 110 -11.17 -0.15 -11.16
CA LEU A 110 -12.24 0.53 -10.41
C LEU A 110 -12.72 1.81 -11.10
N LEU A 111 -11.91 2.36 -12.00
CA LEU A 111 -12.23 3.55 -12.78
C LEU A 111 -12.95 3.20 -14.08
N LYS A 112 -13.76 4.13 -14.56
CA LYS A 112 -14.21 4.15 -15.95
C LYS A 112 -13.31 5.08 -16.76
N LYS A 113 -13.42 5.02 -18.10
CA LYS A 113 -12.70 5.95 -18.97
C LYS A 113 -12.91 7.41 -18.54
N GLY A 114 -11.81 8.16 -18.47
CA GLY A 114 -11.74 9.54 -17.99
C GLY A 114 -11.76 9.69 -16.46
N GLY A 115 -11.79 8.58 -15.70
CA GLY A 115 -11.82 8.62 -14.25
C GLY A 115 -10.47 8.93 -13.63
N LYS A 116 -10.49 9.39 -12.38
CA LYS A 116 -9.34 9.70 -11.55
C LYS A 116 -9.48 9.07 -10.18
N ALA A 117 -8.39 8.49 -9.69
CA ALA A 117 -8.31 7.99 -8.33
C ALA A 117 -6.96 8.28 -7.71
N LYS A 118 -6.99 8.40 -6.38
CA LYS A 118 -5.82 8.26 -5.53
C LYS A 118 -5.79 6.82 -5.01
N LEU A 119 -4.67 6.13 -5.21
CA LEU A 119 -4.45 4.76 -4.77
C LEU A 119 -3.37 4.76 -3.69
N PHE A 120 -3.61 4.10 -2.55
CA PHE A 120 -2.62 3.86 -1.51
C PHE A 120 -2.32 2.36 -1.48
N VAL A 121 -1.12 2.03 -1.94
CA VAL A 121 -0.70 0.68 -2.28
C VAL A 121 0.23 0.17 -1.17
N PRO A 122 -0.19 -0.82 -0.36
CA PRO A 122 0.71 -1.53 0.55
C PRO A 122 1.90 -2.11 -0.22
N SER A 123 3.05 -2.24 0.42
CA SER A 123 4.28 -2.65 -0.25
C SER A 123 4.12 -4.01 -0.93
N GLY A 124 3.36 -4.93 -0.34
CA GLY A 124 3.05 -6.24 -0.93
C GLY A 124 2.29 -6.18 -2.27
N LEU A 125 1.50 -5.13 -2.51
CA LEU A 125 0.82 -4.87 -3.80
C LEU A 125 1.64 -3.93 -4.70
N GLY A 126 2.77 -3.43 -4.22
CA GLY A 126 3.72 -2.57 -4.92
C GLY A 126 4.99 -3.34 -5.31
N TYR A 127 6.13 -2.94 -4.75
CA TYR A 127 7.45 -3.54 -5.06
C TYR A 127 7.97 -4.50 -3.99
N GLY A 128 7.12 -4.88 -3.02
CA GLY A 128 7.39 -5.92 -2.03
C GLY A 128 8.56 -5.64 -1.10
N TYR A 129 9.09 -6.71 -0.52
CA TYR A 129 10.18 -6.67 0.46
C TYR A 129 11.51 -6.14 -0.12
N TYR A 130 11.76 -6.36 -1.40
CA TYR A 130 13.03 -6.00 -2.03
C TYR A 130 13.04 -4.59 -2.63
N GLY A 131 11.87 -4.02 -2.93
CA GLY A 131 11.79 -2.75 -3.63
C GLY A 131 12.17 -2.87 -5.11
N ARG A 132 12.28 -1.73 -5.79
CA ARG A 132 12.69 -1.65 -7.21
C ARG A 132 13.23 -0.28 -7.57
N GLY A 133 14.41 -0.24 -8.17
CA GLY A 133 15.03 1.02 -8.58
C GLY A 133 15.23 1.94 -7.38
N ASP A 134 14.65 3.14 -7.44
CA ASP A 134 14.70 4.13 -6.37
C ASP A 134 13.64 3.90 -5.27
N VAL A 135 12.77 2.89 -5.42
CA VAL A 135 11.76 2.55 -4.40
C VAL A 135 12.34 1.52 -3.42
N PRO A 136 12.48 1.86 -2.13
CA PRO A 136 12.95 0.91 -1.13
C PRO A 136 11.97 -0.25 -0.91
N GLY A 137 12.48 -1.36 -0.38
CA GLY A 137 11.64 -2.46 0.07
C GLY A 137 10.71 -2.06 1.21
N ASN A 138 9.57 -2.75 1.33
CA ASN A 138 8.57 -2.50 2.38
C ASN A 138 8.05 -1.05 2.40
N THR A 139 7.92 -0.44 1.22
CA THR A 139 7.46 0.95 1.08
C THR A 139 6.01 1.01 0.61
N VAL A 140 5.18 1.74 1.35
CA VAL A 140 3.84 2.15 0.92
C VAL A 140 3.95 3.20 -0.17
N LEU A 141 3.17 3.05 -1.24
CA LEU A 141 3.15 3.96 -2.38
C LEU A 141 1.81 4.67 -2.48
N ILE A 142 1.83 5.94 -2.84
CA ILE A 142 0.65 6.69 -3.24
C ILE A 142 0.74 6.95 -4.74
N PHE A 143 -0.35 6.70 -5.45
CA PHE A 143 -0.49 7.08 -6.85
C PHE A 143 -1.71 7.98 -7.04
N ASP A 144 -1.51 9.14 -7.67
CA ASP A 144 -2.58 9.86 -8.34
C ASP A 144 -2.64 9.33 -9.76
N VAL A 145 -3.79 8.82 -10.21
CA VAL A 145 -3.97 8.21 -11.53
C VAL A 145 -5.19 8.80 -12.23
N GLU A 146 -5.02 9.20 -13.48
CA GLU A 146 -6.10 9.47 -14.43
C GLU A 146 -6.09 8.42 -15.54
N LEU A 147 -7.20 7.70 -15.69
CA LEU A 147 -7.40 6.76 -16.79
C LEU A 147 -7.91 7.51 -18.03
N VAL A 148 -7.00 7.89 -18.92
CA VAL A 148 -7.34 8.67 -20.12
C VAL A 148 -8.05 7.80 -21.17
N ASN A 149 -7.53 6.59 -21.42
CA ASN A 149 -8.09 5.66 -22.39
C ASN A 149 -7.66 4.22 -22.09
N PHE A 150 -8.28 3.25 -22.76
CA PHE A 150 -7.81 1.85 -22.76
C PHE A 150 -8.32 1.08 -23.98
N GLN A 151 -7.70 -0.06 -24.26
CA GLN A 151 -8.09 -1.04 -25.28
C GLN A 151 -8.35 -2.42 -24.67
#